data_AF-A0A942Z4H3-F1
#
_entry.id   AF-A0A942Z4H3-F1
#
_cell.length_a   1.000
_cell.length_b   1.000
_cell.length_c   1.000
_cell.angle_alpha   90.00
_cell.angle_beta   90.00
_cell.angle_gamma   90.00
#
_symmetry.space_group_name_H-M   'P 1'
#
loop_
_entity.id
_entity.type
_entity.pdbx_description
1 polymer ?
#
loop_
_entity_poly.entity_id
_entity_poly.type
_entity_poly.pdbx_seq_one_letter_code
_entity_poly.pdbx_strand_id
1 'polypeptide(L)' 'MKEFIVCYTLEDDIKRERIMKDADINKEQVMQEIVEKIEQRKYFLVKGDHGDYWIDRSSIRYIGVHEKDDLKINHIKL' A
#
# COMPACT_ATOMS: atom_id res chain seq x y z
N MET A 1 12.35 11.31 7.78
CA MET A 1 11.72 10.30 6.92
C MET A 1 10.48 9.77 7.63
N LYS A 2 9.41 9.56 6.89
CA LYS A 2 8.16 8.94 7.33
C LYS A 2 7.99 7.58 6.67
N GLU A 3 7.31 6.69 7.38
CA GLU A 3 7.02 5.34 6.89
C GLU A 3 5.52 5.19 6.64
N PHE A 4 5.17 4.77 5.43
CA PHE A 4 3.81 4.45 5.03
C PHE A 4 3.67 2.96 4.76
N ILE A 5 2.53 2.40 5.17
CA ILE A 5 2.10 1.04 4.85
C ILE A 5 0.99 1.14 3.83
N VAL A 6 1.23 0.58 2.63
CA VAL A 6 0.22 0.45 1.58
C VAL A 6 -0.34 -0.96 1.61
N CYS A 7 -1.66 -1.07 1.79
CA CYS A 7 -2.39 -2.33 1.78
C CYS A 7 -3.14 -2.46 0.45
N TYR A 8 -2.87 -3.53 -0.28
CA TYR A 8 -3.61 -3.92 -1.48
C TYR A 8 -4.51 -5.10 -1.11
N THR A 9 -5.81 -4.85 -0.99
CA THR A 9 -6.81 -5.90 -0.78
C THR A 9 -7.17 -6.49 -2.12
N LEU A 10 -6.84 -7.76 -2.30
CA LEU A 10 -7.22 -8.58 -3.44
C LEU A 10 -8.47 -9.41 -3.07
N GLU A 11 -8.99 -10.20 -4.01
CA GLU A 11 -10.15 -11.07 -3.73
C GLU A 11 -9.89 -12.06 -2.58
N ASP A 12 -8.74 -12.72 -2.60
CA ASP A 12 -8.42 -13.83 -1.68
C ASP A 12 -7.23 -13.52 -0.75
N ASP A 13 -6.65 -12.32 -0.82
CA ASP A 13 -5.41 -12.00 -0.11
C ASP A 13 -5.25 -10.51 0.19
N ILE A 14 -4.38 -10.17 1.15
CA ILE A 14 -3.98 -8.80 1.45
C ILE A 14 -2.47 -8.71 1.35
N LYS A 15 -2.00 -7.86 0.44
CA LYS A 15 -0.59 -7.56 0.25
C LYS A 15 -0.21 -6.23 0.87
N ARG A 16 0.98 -6.14 1.48
CA ARG A 16 1.47 -4.93 2.17
C ARG A 16 2.84 -4.50 1.68
N GLU A 17 2.97 -3.21 1.37
CA GLU A 17 4.21 -2.55 0.96
C GLU A 17 4.60 -1.49 1.98
N ARG A 18 5.90 -1.38 2.27
CA ARG A 18 6.44 -0.35 3.17
C ARG A 18 7.18 0.67 2.32
N ILE A 19 6.75 1.92 2.39
CA ILE A 19 7.28 3.03 1.60
C ILE A 19 7.87 4.07 2.53
N MET A 20 9.16 4.35 2.34
CA MET A 20 9.85 5.45 3.03
C MET A 20 9.74 6.72 2.20
N LYS A 21 9.30 7.81 2.81
CA LYS A 21 9.16 9.13 2.18
C LYS A 21 9.77 10.22 3.06
N ASP A 22 9.95 11.41 2.48
CA ASP A 22 10.32 12.58 3.26
C ASP A 22 9.21 13.01 4.22
N ALA A 23 9.56 13.78 5.25
CA ALA A 23 8.67 14.06 6.37
C ALA A 23 7.51 15.01 6.01
N ASP A 24 7.64 15.77 4.94
CA ASP A 24 6.65 16.69 4.38
C ASP A 24 5.61 16.00 3.51
N ILE A 25 5.86 14.75 3.08
CA ILE A 25 4.92 13.95 2.30
C ILE A 25 3.77 13.45 3.19
N ASN A 26 2.54 13.64 2.72
CA ASN A 26 1.32 13.16 3.37
C ASN A 26 0.74 11.91 2.70
N LYS A 27 -0.29 11.33 3.32
CA LYS A 27 -0.93 10.10 2.85
C LYS A 27 -1.64 10.28 1.50
N GLU A 28 -2.21 11.45 1.21
CA GLU A 28 -2.92 11.74 -0.03
C GLU A 28 -1.96 11.73 -1.23
N GLN A 29 -0.77 12.31 -1.05
CA GLN A 29 0.29 12.28 -2.05
C GLN A 29 0.75 10.85 -2.33
N VAL A 30 0.95 10.05 -1.27
CA VAL A 30 1.31 8.63 -1.43
C VAL A 30 0.19 7.87 -2.16
N MET A 31 -1.07 8.09 -1.79
CA MET A 31 -2.21 7.46 -2.47
C MET A 31 -2.25 7.80 -3.95
N GLN A 32 -2.01 9.05 -4.33
CA GLN A 32 -1.96 9.48 -5.72
C GLN A 32 -0.84 8.74 -6.49
N GLU A 33 0.37 8.68 -5.95
CA GLU A 33 1.48 7.95 -6.58
C GLU A 33 1.15 6.47 -6.81
N ILE A 34 0.47 5.83 -5.84
CA ILE A 34 0.06 4.43 -5.96
C ILE A 34 -0.98 4.25 -7.06
N VAL A 35 -1.98 5.13 -7.15
CA VAL A 35 -2.99 5.10 -8.21
C VAL A 35 -2.31 5.25 -9.58
N GLU A 36 -1.43 6.24 -9.74
CA GLU A 36 -0.70 6.46 -10.99
C GLU A 36 0.14 5.23 -11.39
N LYS A 37 0.82 4.58 -10.43
CA LYS A 37 1.58 3.34 -10.65
C LYS A 37 0.70 2.20 -11.19
N ILE A 38 -0.52 2.06 -10.67
CA ILE A 38 -1.48 1.01 -11.02
C ILE A 38 -2.14 1.28 -12.38
N GLU A 39 -2.44 2.55 -12.69
CA GLU A 39 -3.06 2.93 -13.96
C GLU A 39 -2.13 2.68 -15.15
N GLN A 40 -0.83 2.93 -14.97
CA GLN A 40 0.17 2.81 -16.04
C GLN A 40 0.51 1.36 -16.43
N ARG A 41 0.26 0.37 -15.57
CA ARG A 41 0.75 -1.01 -15.78
C ARG A 41 -0.30 -2.05 -15.42
N LYS A 42 -0.45 -3.08 -16.27
CA LYS A 42 -1.31 -4.24 -15.96
C LYS A 42 -0.80 -5.00 -14.74
N TYR A 43 0.52 -5.17 -14.64
CA TYR A 43 1.18 -5.81 -13.52
C TYR A 43 2.23 -4.86 -12.93
N PHE A 44 2.36 -4.84 -11.61
CA PHE A 44 3.40 -4.06 -10.93
C PHE A 44 4.02 -4.85 -9.78
N LEU A 45 5.30 -4.61 -9.56
CA LEU A 45 6.06 -5.20 -8.47
C LEU A 45 5.81 -4.40 -7.19
N VAL A 46 5.64 -5.14 -6.11
CA VAL A 46 5.44 -4.60 -4.77
C VAL A 46 6.42 -5.30 -3.84
N LYS A 47 7.12 -4.50 -3.03
CA LYS A 47 8.08 -5.00 -2.04
C LYS A 47 7.38 -5.20 -0.72
N GLY A 48 7.09 -6.44 -0.34
CA GLY A 48 6.49 -6.71 0.96
C GLY A 48 7.43 -7.37 1.95
N ASP A 49 6.93 -7.50 3.17
CA ASP A 49 7.68 -8.05 4.31
C ASP A 49 8.11 -9.51 4.11
N HIS A 50 7.38 -10.27 3.29
CA HIS A 50 7.64 -11.68 2.99
C HIS A 50 8.32 -11.90 1.64
N GLY A 51 8.83 -10.83 1.02
CA GLY A 51 9.42 -10.84 -0.31
C GLY A 51 8.60 -10.06 -1.32
N ASP A 52 9.16 -9.95 -2.52
CA ASP A 52 8.57 -9.20 -3.61
C ASP A 52 7.48 -10.03 -4.30
N TYR A 53 6.37 -9.37 -4.67
CA TYR A 53 5.28 -10.01 -5.39
C TYR A 53 4.74 -9.12 -6.51
N TRP A 54 4.30 -9.77 -7.58
CA TRP A 54 3.61 -9.12 -8.69
C TRP A 54 2.11 -9.07 -8.41
N ILE A 55 1.53 -7.88 -8.54
CA ILE A 55 0.08 -7.68 -8.46
C ILE A 55 -0.46 -7.42 -9.86
N ASP A 56 -1.52 -8.15 -10.25
CA ASP A 56 -2.38 -7.78 -11.38
C ASP A 56 -3.32 -6.66 -10.93
N ARG A 57 -3.34 -5.51 -11.62
CA ARG A 57 -4.21 -4.40 -11.24
C ARG A 57 -5.69 -4.79 -11.19
N SER A 58 -6.11 -5.77 -11.99
CA SER A 58 -7.51 -6.18 -12.09
C SER A 58 -8.01 -6.98 -10.88
N SER A 59 -7.10 -7.53 -10.05
CA SER A 59 -7.47 -8.24 -8.83
C SER A 59 -7.60 -7.33 -7.61
N ILE A 60 -7.22 -6.05 -7.71
CA ILE A 60 -7.30 -5.09 -6.62
C ILE A 60 -8.75 -4.67 -6.39
N ARG A 61 -9.21 -4.81 -5.15
CA ARG A 61 -10.54 -4.38 -4.68
C ARG A 61 -10.48 -3.08 -3.90
N TYR A 62 -9.48 -2.95 -3.03
CA TYR A 62 -9.27 -1.75 -2.22
C TYR A 62 -7.79 -1.46 -2.03
N ILE A 63 -7.48 -0.18 -1.89
CA ILE A 63 -6.14 0.32 -1.57
C ILE A 63 -6.26 1.17 -0.31
N GLY A 64 -5.46 0.85 0.71
CA GLY A 64 -5.34 1.63 1.94
C GLY A 64 -3.91 2.14 2.09
N VAL A 65 -3.76 3.39 2.55
CA VAL A 65 -2.46 3.99 2.89
C VAL A 65 -2.52 4.46 4.34
N HIS A 66 -1.58 3.98 5.14
CA HIS A 66 -1.47 4.30 6.56
C HIS A 66 -0.08 4.82 6.89
N GLU A 67 0.01 5.96 7.56
CA GLU A 67 1.27 6.38 8.19
C GLU A 67 1.50 5.48 9.41
N LYS A 68 2.70 4.91 9.57
CA LYS A 68 2.98 3.93 10.62
C LYS A 68 2.82 4.49 12.04
N ASP A 69 3.04 5.79 12.21
CA ASP A 69 2.90 6.48 13.50
C ASP A 69 1.44 6.79 13.86
N ASP A 70 0.49 6.51 12.95
CA ASP A 70 -0.94 6.62 13.20
C ASP A 70 -1.41 5.38 14.00
N LEU A 71 -1.17 5.41 15.32
CA LEU A 71 -1.57 4.45 16.36
C LEU A 71 -3.11 4.33 16.53
N LYS A 72 -3.88 4.38 15.44
CA LYS A 72 -5.31 4.09 15.38
C LYS A 72 -5.61 2.87 14.49
N ILE A 73 -4.69 1.92 14.40
CA ILE A 73 -5.04 0.58 13.92
C ILE A 73 -5.86 -0.06 15.05
N ASN A 74 -7.18 0.10 14.97
CA ASN A 74 -8.12 -0.70 15.73
C ASN A 74 -7.78 -2.18 15.47
N HIS A 75 -7.14 -2.81 16.44
CA HIS A 75 -7.02 -4.25 16.51
C HIS A 75 -8.44 -4.82 16.60
N ILE A 76 -9.07 -5.11 15.46
CA ILE A 76 -10.20 -6.03 15.46
C ILE A 76 -9.59 -7.40 15.72
N LYS A 77 -9.62 -7.82 16.99
CA LYS A 77 -9.44 -9.23 17.34
C LYS A 77 -10.60 -9.99 16.69
N LEU A 78 -10.28 -10.85 15.73
CA LEU A 78 -11.14 -11.97 15.36
C LEU A 78 -11.17 -12.98 16.52
#